data_AF-A0A2M7W397-F1
#
_entry.id   AF-A0A2M7W397-F1
#
_cell.length_a   1.000
_cell.length_b   1.000
_cell.length_c   1.000
_cell.angle_alpha   90.00
_cell.angle_beta   90.00
_cell.angle_gamma   90.00
#
_symmetry.space_group_name_H-M   'P 1'
#
loop_
_entity.id
_entity.type
_entity.pdbx_description
1 polymer ?
#
loop_
_entity_poly.entity_id
_entity_poly.type
_entity_poly.pdbx_seq_one_letter_code
_entity_poly.pdbx_strand_id
1 'polypeptide(L)'
;MYEHAIPQNIMEYEFKLFAGLTLKQFIYVAVSGGLSFALYELNRLGAFPAFFAWLTIPTVMLVGITLGLGSYNKRTMEDWLTSYTRASNIILRRVWKKGTAAVKYENFFTTKPESFPIYLTHYLLTRDEAKLLIDQSNASQNPGVVFQNTIPDPTISETILITPESVHDYADTGTNNLSVANTVAFILRESELPLEGVVAYFKDANSSVVGSLRSNKDGIIYFDRPFHNGEYEVEFQSPEADTFPKIKISLQGTTYPLINISPTS
;
A
#
# COMPACT_ATOMS: atom_id res chain seq x y z
N MET A 1 28.71 25.87 -3.67
CA MET A 1 28.69 24.71 -4.60
C MET A 1 27.41 23.96 -4.27
N TYR A 2 26.41 24.04 -5.14
CA TYR A 2 25.15 23.33 -4.94
C TYR A 2 25.34 21.90 -5.46
N GLU A 3 25.28 20.92 -4.57
CA GLU A 3 25.21 19.51 -4.95
C GLU A 3 23.78 19.23 -5.43
N HIS A 4 23.60 19.09 -6.73
CA HIS A 4 22.40 18.47 -7.28
C HIS A 4 22.39 16.99 -6.88
N ALA A 5 21.27 16.52 -6.34
CA ALA A 5 21.09 15.09 -6.07
C ALA A 5 21.26 14.30 -7.37
N ILE A 6 22.13 13.29 -7.36
CA ILE A 6 22.32 12.38 -8.49
C ILE A 6 20.99 11.63 -8.67
N PRO A 7 20.38 11.63 -9.87
CA PRO A 7 19.11 10.96 -10.09
C PRO A 7 19.24 9.49 -9.69
N GLN A 8 18.44 9.07 -8.70
CA GLN A 8 18.34 7.65 -8.36
C GLN A 8 17.75 6.90 -9.56
N ASN A 9 18.40 5.79 -9.92
CA ASN A 9 18.00 4.98 -11.06
C ASN A 9 16.61 4.36 -10.80
N ILE A 10 15.57 4.97 -11.36
CA ILE A 10 14.16 4.51 -11.35
C ILE A 10 13.84 3.52 -12.49
N MET A 11 14.85 3.10 -13.27
CA MET A 11 14.70 2.02 -14.23
C MET A 11 14.81 0.68 -13.51
N GLU A 12 13.74 0.25 -12.84
CA GLU A 12 13.56 -1.13 -12.39
C GLU A 12 13.26 -2.01 -13.63
N TYR A 13 14.20 -2.03 -14.56
CA TYR A 13 14.14 -2.94 -15.70
C TYR A 13 14.55 -4.31 -15.19
N GLU A 14 13.55 -5.16 -14.94
CA GLU A 14 13.80 -6.56 -14.71
C GLU A 14 14.50 -7.11 -15.95
N PHE A 15 15.78 -7.46 -15.81
CA PHE A 15 16.59 -7.92 -16.92
C PHE A 15 16.03 -9.23 -17.46
N LYS A 16 15.35 -9.12 -18.60
CA LYS A 16 14.89 -10.25 -19.39
C LYS A 16 16.04 -10.71 -20.27
N LEU A 17 16.46 -11.96 -20.10
CA LEU A 17 17.62 -12.55 -20.75
C LEU A 17 17.35 -12.80 -22.24
N PHE A 18 16.44 -13.73 -22.54
CA PHE A 18 15.94 -14.03 -23.88
C PHE A 18 14.52 -14.63 -23.79
N ALA A 19 13.72 -14.48 -24.85
CA ALA A 19 12.32 -14.91 -24.89
C ALA A 19 11.39 -14.30 -23.80
N GLY A 20 11.80 -13.18 -23.19
CA GLY A 20 11.02 -12.51 -22.15
C GLY A 20 11.15 -13.10 -20.74
N LEU A 21 12.04 -14.09 -20.56
CA LEU A 21 12.34 -14.72 -19.26
C LEU A 21 13.37 -13.91 -18.47
N THR A 22 13.18 -13.84 -17.16
CA THR A 22 14.13 -13.23 -16.23
C THR A 22 15.33 -14.15 -16.03
N LEU A 23 16.48 -13.61 -15.58
CA LEU A 23 17.67 -14.45 -15.33
C LEU A 23 17.37 -15.62 -14.37
N LYS A 24 16.58 -15.38 -13.32
CA LYS A 24 16.18 -16.40 -12.36
C LYS A 24 15.29 -17.47 -13.00
N GLN A 25 14.29 -17.06 -13.76
CA GLN A 25 13.39 -17.98 -14.48
C GLN A 25 14.16 -18.87 -15.46
N PHE A 26 15.13 -18.29 -16.17
CA PHE A 26 16.01 -19.05 -17.05
C PHE A 26 16.81 -20.11 -16.28
N ILE A 27 17.37 -19.75 -15.12
CA ILE A 27 18.12 -20.69 -14.27
C ILE A 27 17.25 -21.87 -13.84
N TYR A 28 15.97 -21.64 -13.47
CA TYR A 28 15.07 -22.75 -13.11
C TYR A 28 14.86 -23.75 -14.25
N VAL A 29 14.69 -23.26 -15.48
CA VAL A 29 14.54 -24.12 -16.66
C VAL A 29 15.86 -24.82 -17.00
N ALA A 30 16.99 -24.12 -16.92
CA ALA A 30 18.30 -24.69 -17.20
C ALA A 30 18.69 -25.78 -16.18
N VAL A 31 18.47 -25.54 -14.89
CA VAL A 31 18.78 -26.48 -13.81
C VAL A 31 17.88 -27.71 -13.88
N SER A 32 16.57 -27.54 -14.09
CA SER A 32 15.64 -28.67 -14.23
C SER A 32 15.91 -29.50 -15.47
N GLY A 33 16.24 -28.88 -16.60
CA GLY A 33 16.66 -29.56 -17.82
C GLY A 33 17.96 -30.33 -17.63
N GLY A 34 18.97 -29.69 -17.02
CA GLY A 34 20.25 -30.33 -16.69
C GLY A 34 20.10 -31.50 -15.72
N LEU A 35 19.25 -31.35 -14.69
CA LEU A 35 18.96 -32.42 -13.74
C LEU A 35 18.19 -33.58 -14.40
N SER A 36 17.23 -33.28 -15.27
CA SER A 36 16.49 -34.29 -16.04
C SER A 36 17.41 -35.07 -16.96
N PHE A 37 18.37 -34.39 -17.61
CA PHE A 37 19.40 -35.03 -18.44
C PHE A 37 20.37 -35.89 -17.60
N ALA A 38 20.79 -35.41 -16.43
CA ALA A 38 21.62 -36.20 -15.52
C ALA A 38 20.91 -37.48 -15.04
N LEU A 39 19.61 -37.39 -14.72
CA LEU A 39 18.79 -38.55 -14.36
C LEU A 39 18.63 -39.53 -15.53
N TYR A 40 18.52 -39.01 -16.76
CA TYR A 40 18.49 -39.83 -17.97
C TYR A 40 19.80 -40.62 -18.16
N GLU A 41 20.96 -39.97 -18.00
CA GLU A 41 22.26 -40.65 -18.10
C GLU A 41 22.47 -41.66 -16.96
N LEU A 42 22.03 -41.36 -15.74
CA LEU A 42 22.06 -42.31 -14.61
C LEU A 42 21.17 -43.54 -14.87
N ASN A 43 20.04 -43.36 -15.53
CA ASN A 43 19.20 -44.48 -15.95
C ASN A 43 19.87 -45.31 -17.04
N ARG A 44 20.46 -44.66 -18.04
CA ARG A 44 21.21 -45.33 -19.12
C ARG A 44 22.39 -46.15 -18.59
N LEU A 45 23.06 -45.68 -17.53
CA LEU A 45 24.17 -46.37 -16.88
C LEU A 45 23.72 -47.54 -15.99
N GLY A 46 22.41 -47.76 -15.82
CA GLY A 46 21.85 -48.80 -14.97
C GLY A 46 21.89 -48.51 -13.46
N ALA A 47 22.37 -47.33 -13.05
CA ALA A 47 22.42 -46.91 -11.65
C ALA A 47 21.05 -46.49 -11.10
N PHE A 48 20.14 -46.06 -11.99
CA PHE A 48 18.79 -45.63 -11.63
C PHE A 48 17.71 -46.51 -12.31
N PRO A 49 16.77 -47.13 -11.57
CA PRO A 49 15.78 -48.03 -12.15
C PRO A 49 14.88 -47.35 -13.20
N ALA A 50 14.65 -48.04 -14.33
CA ALA A 50 13.90 -47.52 -15.48
C ALA A 50 12.47 -47.07 -15.15
N PHE A 51 11.79 -47.80 -14.27
CA PHE A 51 10.44 -47.45 -13.84
C PHE A 51 10.38 -46.08 -13.17
N PHE A 52 11.33 -45.78 -12.27
CA PHE A 52 11.39 -44.47 -11.62
C PHE A 52 11.85 -43.38 -12.58
N ALA A 53 12.79 -43.68 -13.49
CA ALA A 53 13.28 -42.71 -14.48
C ALA A 53 12.15 -42.14 -15.34
N TRP A 54 11.28 -43.00 -15.84
CA TRP A 54 10.14 -42.59 -16.68
C TRP A 54 9.10 -41.73 -15.94
N LEU A 55 9.08 -41.77 -14.61
CA LEU A 55 8.22 -40.91 -13.79
C LEU A 55 8.93 -39.61 -13.36
N THR A 56 10.17 -39.71 -12.91
CA THR A 56 10.91 -38.57 -12.32
C THR A 56 11.43 -37.60 -13.36
N ILE A 57 11.93 -38.08 -14.51
CA ILE A 57 12.47 -37.22 -15.58
C ILE A 57 11.40 -36.24 -16.09
N PRO A 58 10.21 -36.66 -16.55
CA PRO A 58 9.21 -35.72 -17.04
C PRO A 58 8.65 -34.81 -15.94
N THR A 59 8.56 -35.29 -14.69
CA THR A 59 8.06 -34.46 -13.58
C THR A 59 9.04 -33.36 -13.18
N VAL A 60 10.34 -33.67 -13.09
CA VAL A 60 11.39 -32.66 -12.83
C VAL A 60 11.41 -31.61 -13.95
N MET A 61 11.35 -32.05 -15.20
CA MET A 61 11.32 -31.16 -16.36
C MET A 61 10.07 -30.27 -16.35
N LEU A 62 8.89 -30.85 -16.10
CA LEU A 62 7.62 -30.11 -16.03
C LEU A 62 7.63 -29.06 -14.92
N VAL A 63 8.10 -29.41 -13.73
CA VAL A 63 8.18 -28.47 -12.59
C VAL A 63 9.05 -27.27 -12.95
N GLY A 64 10.23 -27.49 -13.53
CA GLY A 64 11.11 -26.39 -13.92
C GLY A 64 10.52 -25.48 -15.00
N ILE A 65 9.85 -26.07 -16.00
CA ILE A 65 9.12 -25.31 -17.02
C ILE A 65 8.01 -24.47 -16.36
N THR A 66 7.23 -25.05 -15.44
CA THR A 66 6.15 -24.32 -14.76
C THR A 66 6.66 -23.20 -13.86
N LEU A 67 7.83 -23.34 -13.23
CA LEU A 67 8.43 -22.27 -12.42
C LEU A 67 9.03 -21.16 -13.29
N GLY A 68 9.61 -21.50 -14.44
CA GLY A 68 10.21 -20.52 -15.36
C GLY A 68 9.18 -19.74 -16.18
N LEU A 69 8.17 -20.42 -16.73
CA LEU A 69 7.19 -19.85 -17.66
C LEU A 69 5.81 -19.62 -17.03
N GLY A 70 5.51 -20.26 -15.91
CA GLY A 70 4.21 -20.16 -15.27
C GLY A 70 4.00 -18.77 -14.66
N SER A 71 2.88 -18.17 -15.03
CA SER A 71 2.36 -16.97 -14.37
C SER A 71 0.91 -17.20 -13.95
N TYR A 72 0.56 -16.71 -12.77
CA TYR A 72 -0.81 -16.78 -12.24
C TYR A 72 -1.17 -15.42 -11.65
N ASN A 73 -2.30 -14.84 -12.06
CA ASN A 73 -2.76 -13.52 -11.59
C ASN A 73 -1.69 -12.40 -11.66
N LYS A 74 -0.97 -12.31 -12.80
CA LYS A 74 0.11 -11.32 -13.03
C LYS A 74 1.32 -11.46 -12.09
N ARG A 75 1.49 -12.62 -11.46
CA ARG A 75 2.57 -12.93 -10.54
C ARG A 75 3.34 -14.17 -11.01
N THR A 76 4.64 -14.23 -10.73
CA THR A 76 5.46 -15.39 -11.09
C THR A 76 5.10 -16.60 -10.23
N MET A 77 5.31 -17.82 -10.74
CA MET A 77 5.04 -19.04 -9.96
C MET A 77 5.91 -19.18 -8.71
N GLU A 78 7.14 -18.66 -8.74
CA GLU A 78 8.02 -18.59 -7.56
C GLU A 78 7.36 -17.77 -6.44
N ASP A 79 6.88 -16.58 -6.77
CA ASP A 79 6.24 -15.72 -5.79
C ASP A 79 4.94 -16.35 -5.24
N TRP A 80 4.18 -17.01 -6.11
CA TRP A 80 3.00 -17.77 -5.67
C TRP A 80 3.40 -18.90 -4.70
N LEU A 81 4.46 -19.65 -4.99
CA LEU A 81 4.95 -20.75 -4.17
C LEU A 81 5.47 -20.28 -2.81
N THR A 82 6.17 -19.15 -2.75
CA THR A 82 6.63 -18.56 -1.48
C THR A 82 5.45 -18.10 -0.62
N SER A 83 4.42 -17.50 -1.24
CA SER A 83 3.18 -17.18 -0.52
C SER A 83 2.43 -18.43 -0.06
N TYR A 84 2.37 -19.48 -0.88
CA TYR A 84 1.72 -20.74 -0.53
C TYR A 84 2.43 -21.45 0.64
N THR A 85 3.75 -21.58 0.58
CA THR A 85 4.55 -22.22 1.65
C THR A 85 4.49 -21.40 2.93
N ARG A 86 4.53 -20.07 2.85
CA ARG A 86 4.27 -19.19 4.01
C ARG A 86 2.88 -19.45 4.57
N ALA A 87 1.84 -19.44 3.73
CA ALA A 87 0.46 -19.65 4.15
C ALA A 87 0.23 -21.04 4.78
N SER A 88 0.84 -22.08 4.21
CA SER A 88 0.73 -23.46 4.69
C SER A 88 1.40 -23.67 6.05
N ASN A 89 2.45 -22.92 6.36
CA ASN A 89 3.19 -23.03 7.62
C ASN A 89 2.66 -22.09 8.72
N ILE A 90 1.67 -21.25 8.43
CA ILE A 90 0.98 -20.46 9.46
C ILE A 90 0.14 -21.41 10.30
N ILE A 91 0.44 -21.50 11.61
CA ILE A 91 -0.39 -22.23 12.56
C ILE A 91 -1.74 -21.52 12.65
N LEU A 92 -2.78 -22.16 12.12
CA LEU A 92 -4.17 -21.75 12.29
C LEU A 92 -4.54 -21.89 13.77
N ARG A 93 -4.24 -20.89 14.61
CA ARG A 93 -4.76 -20.81 15.97
C ARG A 93 -6.25 -20.49 15.90
N ARG A 94 -7.08 -21.53 15.84
CA ARG A 94 -8.53 -21.40 15.99
C ARG A 94 -8.86 -21.49 17.49
N VAL A 95 -9.20 -20.37 18.10
CA VAL A 95 -9.71 -20.34 19.48
C VAL A 95 -11.21 -20.59 19.44
N TRP A 96 -11.69 -21.66 20.08
CA TRP A 96 -13.11 -21.96 20.18
C TRP A 96 -13.74 -21.04 21.24
N LYS A 97 -14.54 -20.05 20.83
CA LYS A 97 -15.29 -19.18 21.74
C LYS A 97 -16.68 -19.77 21.98
N LYS A 98 -16.97 -20.18 23.21
CA LYS A 98 -18.33 -20.62 23.61
C LYS A 98 -19.19 -19.39 23.91
N GLY A 99 -20.30 -19.22 23.19
CA GLY A 99 -21.36 -18.29 23.58
C GLY A 99 -21.50 -16.99 22.76
N THR A 100 -21.38 -17.04 21.44
CA THR A 100 -21.80 -15.92 20.58
C THR A 100 -22.54 -16.48 19.37
N ALA A 101 -23.62 -15.79 18.96
CA ALA A 101 -24.55 -16.20 17.90
C ALA A 101 -23.84 -16.80 16.67
N ALA A 102 -24.48 -17.78 16.04
CA ALA A 102 -23.95 -18.52 14.89
C ALA A 102 -23.22 -17.58 13.92
N VAL A 103 -21.89 -17.70 13.86
CA VAL A 103 -21.05 -16.88 12.98
C VAL A 103 -21.45 -17.20 11.55
N LYS A 104 -22.00 -16.20 10.86
CA LYS A 104 -22.39 -16.29 9.44
C LYS A 104 -21.15 -16.69 8.63
N TYR A 105 -21.31 -17.70 7.78
CA TYR A 105 -20.25 -18.44 7.07
C TYR A 105 -19.41 -17.61 6.07
N GLU A 106 -19.62 -16.30 6.00
CA GLU A 106 -18.95 -15.40 5.07
C GLU A 106 -17.53 -15.00 5.56
N ASN A 107 -17.17 -15.31 6.82
CA ASN A 107 -15.97 -14.80 7.50
C ASN A 107 -14.84 -15.83 7.74
N PHE A 108 -14.88 -17.03 7.15
CA PHE A 108 -13.90 -18.08 7.46
C PHE A 108 -12.44 -17.77 7.06
N PHE A 109 -12.19 -16.67 6.34
CA PHE A 109 -10.85 -16.24 5.94
C PHE A 109 -10.41 -14.88 6.52
N THR A 110 -11.13 -14.31 7.50
CA THR A 110 -10.63 -13.10 8.17
C THR A 110 -9.49 -13.45 9.14
N THR A 111 -8.26 -13.12 8.76
CA THR A 111 -7.05 -13.30 9.57
C THR A 111 -6.81 -12.12 10.51
N LYS A 112 -7.86 -11.44 11.00
CA LYS A 112 -7.71 -10.37 11.99
C LYS A 112 -7.44 -10.96 13.38
N PRO A 113 -6.22 -10.85 13.97
CA PRO A 113 -6.00 -11.20 15.36
C PRO A 113 -6.75 -10.25 16.31
N GLU A 114 -7.10 -10.80 17.48
CA GLU A 114 -7.91 -10.16 18.52
C GLU A 114 -7.21 -9.00 19.25
N SER A 115 -5.89 -8.90 19.13
CA SER A 115 -5.17 -7.69 19.51
C SER A 115 -4.00 -7.46 18.57
N PHE A 116 -3.93 -6.24 18.05
CA PHE A 116 -2.84 -5.78 17.19
C PHE A 116 -1.81 -5.06 18.06
N PRO A 117 -0.51 -5.25 17.78
CA PRO A 117 0.48 -4.26 18.17
C PRO A 117 0.04 -2.88 17.66
N ILE A 118 0.27 -1.81 18.43
CA ILE A 118 -0.20 -0.43 18.11
C ILE A 118 0.29 0.06 16.73
N TYR A 119 1.37 -0.49 16.19
CA TYR A 119 1.87 -0.15 14.85
C TYR A 119 1.22 -0.96 13.70
N LEU A 120 0.30 -1.88 14.02
CA LEU A 120 -0.42 -2.75 13.08
C LEU A 120 -1.93 -2.48 13.09
N THR A 121 -2.43 -1.70 14.05
CA THR A 121 -3.83 -1.31 14.16
C THR A 121 -4.28 -0.51 12.94
N HIS A 122 -3.46 0.38 12.41
CA HIS A 122 -3.83 1.22 11.26
C HIS A 122 -3.91 0.46 9.93
N TYR A 123 -3.27 -0.72 9.81
CA TYR A 123 -3.35 -1.54 8.59
C TYR A 123 -4.56 -2.46 8.53
N LEU A 124 -5.26 -2.66 9.66
CA LEU A 124 -6.24 -3.71 9.79
C LEU A 124 -7.58 -3.21 10.33
N LEU A 125 -7.66 -2.17 11.16
CA LEU A 125 -8.97 -1.68 11.58
C LEU A 125 -9.71 -1.01 10.44
N THR A 126 -10.99 -1.36 10.30
CA THR A 126 -11.93 -0.54 9.53
C THR A 126 -12.24 0.72 10.31
N ARG A 127 -12.53 1.82 9.61
CA ARG A 127 -12.80 3.14 10.20
C ARG A 127 -13.81 3.09 11.35
N ASP A 128 -14.91 2.37 11.18
CA ASP A 128 -15.95 2.20 12.21
C ASP A 128 -15.44 1.52 13.49
N GLU A 129 -14.60 0.48 13.35
CA GLU A 129 -14.00 -0.23 14.50
C GLU A 129 -13.02 0.68 15.24
N ALA A 130 -12.31 1.53 14.51
CA ALA A 130 -11.32 2.42 15.09
C ALA A 130 -11.98 3.62 15.79
N LYS A 131 -13.09 4.14 15.26
CA LYS A 131 -13.92 5.17 15.92
C LYS A 131 -14.44 4.68 17.27
N LEU A 132 -14.96 3.45 17.33
CA LEU A 132 -15.46 2.83 18.56
C LEU A 132 -14.38 2.70 19.65
N LEU A 133 -13.13 2.41 19.28
CA LEU A 133 -12.02 2.32 20.23
C LEU A 133 -11.56 3.70 20.72
N ILE A 134 -11.53 4.69 19.85
CA ILE A 134 -11.20 6.08 20.22
C ILE A 134 -12.26 6.62 21.19
N ASP A 135 -13.55 6.41 20.91
CA ASP A 135 -14.65 6.81 21.79
C ASP A 135 -14.57 6.13 23.17
N GLN A 136 -14.23 4.83 23.19
CA GLN A 136 -14.01 4.09 24.46
C GLN A 136 -12.77 4.59 25.21
N SER A 137 -11.71 4.99 24.53
CA SER A 137 -10.50 5.54 25.14
C SER A 137 -10.73 6.93 25.74
N ASN A 138 -11.51 7.77 25.05
CA ASN A 138 -11.88 9.11 25.51
C ASN A 138 -12.88 9.04 26.67
N ALA A 139 -13.79 8.05 26.67
CA ALA A 139 -14.71 7.79 27.78
C ALA A 139 -14.00 7.31 29.06
N SER A 140 -12.75 6.82 28.96
CA SER A 140 -11.98 6.33 30.09
C SER A 140 -10.95 7.34 30.61
N GLN A 141 -10.82 8.53 30.00
CA GLN A 141 -10.03 9.63 30.57
C GLN A 141 -10.87 10.43 31.57
N ASN A 142 -10.32 10.66 32.76
CA ASN A 142 -10.93 11.49 33.80
C ASN A 142 -11.29 12.89 33.25
N PRO A 143 -12.43 13.52 33.63
CA PRO A 143 -12.89 14.82 33.10
C PRO A 143 -12.03 16.05 33.48
N GLY A 144 -10.78 15.87 33.93
CA GLY A 144 -9.99 16.91 34.60
C GLY A 144 -8.85 17.51 33.78
N VAL A 145 -8.54 17.02 32.59
CA VAL A 145 -7.49 17.61 31.73
C VAL A 145 -8.13 18.04 30.41
N VAL A 146 -8.72 19.24 30.43
CA VAL A 146 -9.12 19.95 29.23
C VAL A 146 -7.84 20.43 28.56
N PHE A 147 -7.38 19.74 27.51
CA PHE A 147 -6.54 20.41 26.52
C PHE A 147 -7.43 21.45 25.85
N GLN A 148 -7.22 22.71 26.20
CA GLN A 148 -7.91 23.82 25.55
C GLN A 148 -7.30 24.01 24.16
N ASN A 149 -7.62 23.10 23.22
CA ASN A 149 -7.55 23.43 21.81
C ASN A 149 -8.70 24.40 21.56
N THR A 150 -8.38 25.69 21.57
CA THR A 150 -9.29 26.70 21.02
C THR A 150 -9.31 26.48 19.51
N ILE A 151 -10.21 25.60 19.06
CA ILE A 151 -10.63 25.55 17.67
C ILE A 151 -11.58 26.74 17.52
N PRO A 152 -11.23 27.78 16.73
CA PRO A 152 -12.23 28.77 16.34
C PRO A 152 -13.30 28.04 15.53
N ASP A 153 -14.56 28.26 15.88
CA ASP A 153 -15.73 27.91 15.08
C ASP A 153 -15.61 28.58 13.69
N PRO A 154 -15.82 27.84 12.59
CA PRO A 154 -16.61 28.43 11.54
C PRO A 154 -17.62 27.43 10.96
N THR A 155 -18.87 27.65 11.35
CA THR A 155 -19.96 27.60 10.39
C THR A 155 -19.68 28.59 9.26
N ILE A 156 -19.18 28.14 8.11
CA ILE A 156 -19.37 28.65 6.74
C ILE A 156 -18.69 27.62 5.80
N SER A 157 -19.24 27.36 4.62
CA SER A 157 -18.58 26.57 3.58
C SER A 157 -17.25 27.23 3.15
N GLU A 158 -16.18 26.95 3.88
CA GLU A 158 -14.88 27.59 3.69
C GLU A 158 -14.02 26.81 2.71
N THR A 159 -13.70 27.44 1.58
CA THR A 159 -12.62 26.97 0.71
C THR A 159 -11.30 27.27 1.41
N ILE A 160 -10.53 26.25 1.75
CA ILE A 160 -9.23 26.42 2.42
C ILE A 160 -8.22 26.92 1.39
N LEU A 161 -7.60 28.07 1.64
CA LEU A 161 -6.54 28.62 0.79
C LEU A 161 -5.15 28.31 1.38
N ILE A 162 -4.40 27.47 0.70
CA ILE A 162 -3.05 27.06 1.06
C ILE A 162 -2.05 27.83 0.21
N THR A 163 -1.34 28.77 0.82
CA THR A 163 -0.22 29.50 0.22
C THR A 163 1.11 28.99 0.80
N PRO A 164 2.26 29.28 0.18
CA PRO A 164 3.56 28.93 0.77
C PRO A 164 3.77 29.45 2.20
N GLU A 165 3.11 30.56 2.55
CA GLU A 165 3.19 31.19 3.87
C GLU A 165 2.27 30.53 4.89
N SER A 166 1.07 30.06 4.49
CA SER A 166 0.07 29.45 5.39
C SER A 166 0.14 27.92 5.48
N VAL A 167 0.91 27.25 4.62
CA VAL A 167 0.92 25.78 4.56
C VAL A 167 1.40 25.12 5.87
N HIS A 168 2.20 25.82 6.68
CA HIS A 168 2.71 25.27 7.95
C HIS A 168 1.61 25.12 9.00
N ASP A 169 0.52 25.89 8.90
CA ASP A 169 -0.65 25.77 9.80
C ASP A 169 -1.44 24.48 9.54
N TYR A 170 -1.26 23.89 8.36
CA TYR A 170 -1.88 22.64 7.93
C TYR A 170 -0.88 21.47 7.92
N ALA A 171 0.33 21.64 8.43
CA ALA A 171 1.34 20.58 8.44
C ALA A 171 1.02 19.50 9.48
N ASP A 172 1.22 18.22 9.13
CA ASP A 172 1.10 17.13 10.09
C ASP A 172 2.21 17.18 11.16
N THR A 173 1.87 16.78 12.38
CA THR A 173 2.74 16.94 13.55
C THR A 173 4.06 16.18 13.38
N GLY A 174 5.18 16.90 13.46
CA GLY A 174 6.52 16.29 13.41
C GLY A 174 7.02 15.91 12.01
N THR A 175 6.39 16.42 10.95
CA THR A 175 6.83 16.17 9.56
C THR A 175 7.73 17.29 9.04
N ASN A 176 8.79 16.91 8.30
CA ASN A 176 9.64 17.85 7.58
C ASN A 176 9.04 18.15 6.20
N ASN A 177 9.42 19.29 5.61
CA ASN A 177 9.05 19.62 4.24
C ASN A 177 9.53 18.54 3.25
N LEU A 178 8.70 18.28 2.24
CA LEU A 178 9.04 17.39 1.14
C LEU A 178 10.29 17.92 0.45
N SER A 179 11.24 17.03 0.14
CA SER A 179 12.55 17.44 -0.38
C SER A 179 12.51 17.99 -1.82
N VAL A 180 11.37 17.87 -2.51
CA VAL A 180 11.18 18.28 -3.91
C VAL A 180 10.21 19.46 -3.97
N ALA A 181 10.60 20.52 -4.69
CA ALA A 181 9.75 21.70 -4.87
C ALA A 181 8.52 21.39 -5.72
N ASN A 182 7.38 22.02 -5.41
CA ASN A 182 6.06 21.79 -6.03
C ASN A 182 5.57 20.33 -5.99
N THR A 183 6.15 19.52 -5.13
CA THR A 183 5.60 18.22 -4.78
C THR A 183 4.65 18.39 -3.61
N VAL A 184 3.47 17.78 -3.71
CA VAL A 184 2.40 17.91 -2.72
C VAL A 184 2.08 16.53 -2.17
N ALA A 185 1.95 16.45 -0.85
CA ALA A 185 1.48 15.27 -0.17
C ALA A 185 0.35 15.66 0.78
N PHE A 186 -0.71 14.86 0.76
CA PHE A 186 -1.83 14.99 1.68
C PHE A 186 -1.86 13.78 2.58
N ILE A 187 -2.20 14.00 3.85
CA ILE A 187 -2.61 12.96 4.76
C ILE A 187 -4.04 13.22 5.17
N LEU A 188 -4.91 12.26 4.88
CA LEU A 188 -6.32 12.34 5.17
C LEU A 188 -6.59 11.54 6.43
N ARG A 189 -6.93 12.24 7.50
CA ARG A 189 -7.31 11.62 8.76
C ARG A 189 -8.61 12.22 9.28
N GLU A 190 -9.44 11.39 9.88
CA GLU A 190 -10.52 11.87 10.75
C GLU A 190 -10.07 11.62 12.18
N SER A 191 -9.76 12.70 12.91
CA SER A 191 -9.02 12.61 14.17
C SER A 191 -7.68 11.88 13.95
N GLU A 192 -7.50 10.69 14.51
CA GLU A 192 -6.28 9.87 14.39
C GLU A 192 -6.40 8.74 13.33
N LEU A 193 -7.53 8.64 12.64
CA LEU A 193 -7.82 7.52 11.76
C LEU A 193 -7.53 7.84 10.30
N PRO A 194 -6.64 7.09 9.63
CA PRO A 194 -6.37 7.28 8.21
C PRO A 194 -7.60 6.95 7.36
N LEU A 195 -7.86 7.77 6.34
CA LEU A 195 -8.96 7.57 5.40
C LEU A 195 -8.44 6.93 4.11
N GLU A 196 -8.62 5.61 3.97
CA GLU A 196 -8.25 4.84 2.77
C GLU A 196 -9.27 4.99 1.65
N GLY A 197 -8.80 5.01 0.40
CA GLY A 197 -9.66 4.95 -0.78
C GLY A 197 -10.26 6.28 -1.24
N VAL A 198 -9.97 7.38 -0.57
CA VAL A 198 -10.35 8.73 -0.97
C VAL A 198 -9.58 9.13 -2.22
N VAL A 199 -10.27 9.63 -3.24
CA VAL A 199 -9.64 10.08 -4.48
C VAL A 199 -9.49 11.60 -4.44
N ALA A 200 -8.25 12.09 -4.54
CA ALA A 200 -7.97 13.49 -4.72
C ALA A 200 -7.84 13.81 -6.22
N TYR A 201 -8.63 14.75 -6.70
CA TYR A 201 -8.53 15.32 -8.04
C TYR A 201 -7.84 16.67 -7.96
N PHE A 202 -6.68 16.76 -8.59
CA PHE A 202 -5.91 17.99 -8.72
C PHE A 202 -6.33 18.68 -10.03
N LYS A 203 -6.94 19.86 -9.93
CA LYS A 203 -7.46 20.64 -11.05
C LYS A 203 -6.67 21.92 -11.21
N ASP A 204 -6.36 22.26 -12.46
CA ASP A 204 -5.75 23.55 -12.82
C ASP A 204 -6.80 24.68 -12.80
N ALA A 205 -6.38 25.94 -12.98
CA ALA A 205 -7.23 27.13 -13.02
C ALA A 205 -8.38 27.05 -14.05
N ASN A 206 -8.24 26.22 -15.09
CA ASN A 206 -9.27 25.94 -16.08
C ASN A 206 -10.25 24.81 -15.67
N SER A 207 -10.18 24.35 -14.42
CA SER A 207 -10.92 23.20 -13.87
C SER A 207 -10.61 21.84 -14.55
N SER A 208 -9.57 21.77 -15.38
CA SER A 208 -9.07 20.53 -15.99
C SER A 208 -8.30 19.70 -14.97
N VAL A 209 -8.59 18.40 -14.90
CA VAL A 209 -7.88 17.47 -14.00
C VAL A 209 -6.47 17.23 -14.55
N VAL A 210 -5.46 17.70 -13.83
CA VAL A 210 -4.03 17.52 -14.15
C VAL A 210 -3.42 16.32 -13.44
N GLY A 211 -4.09 15.82 -12.39
CA GLY A 211 -3.66 14.63 -11.66
C GLY A 211 -4.78 14.07 -10.80
N SER A 212 -4.79 12.76 -10.60
CA SER A 212 -5.68 12.11 -9.65
C SER A 212 -4.95 10.96 -8.97
N LEU A 213 -5.04 10.91 -7.65
CA LEU A 213 -4.47 9.82 -6.86
C LEU A 213 -5.47 9.38 -5.79
N ARG A 214 -5.35 8.12 -5.39
CA ARG A 214 -6.16 7.51 -4.34
C ARG A 214 -5.32 7.37 -3.09
N SER A 215 -5.90 7.67 -1.92
CA SER A 215 -5.24 7.45 -0.63
C SER A 215 -4.97 5.96 -0.40
N ASN A 216 -3.79 5.69 0.12
CA ASN A 216 -3.39 4.34 0.52
C ASN A 216 -3.98 3.99 1.91
N LYS A 217 -3.61 2.83 2.45
CA LYS A 217 -4.03 2.35 3.78
C LYS A 217 -3.69 3.30 4.93
N ASP A 218 -2.66 4.12 4.75
CA ASP A 218 -2.21 5.10 5.74
C ASP A 218 -2.90 6.47 5.56
N GLY A 219 -3.87 6.57 4.65
CA GLY A 219 -4.57 7.82 4.33
C GLY A 219 -3.68 8.81 3.56
N ILE A 220 -2.53 8.38 3.05
CA ILE A 220 -1.54 9.24 2.39
C ILE A 220 -1.80 9.28 0.89
N ILE A 221 -1.76 10.48 0.33
CA ILE A 221 -1.71 10.75 -1.10
C ILE A 221 -0.40 11.48 -1.39
N TYR A 222 0.48 10.88 -2.17
CA TYR A 222 1.77 11.44 -2.53
C TYR A 222 1.88 11.64 -4.04
N PHE A 223 1.93 12.89 -4.49
CA PHE A 223 2.18 13.22 -5.89
C PHE A 223 3.68 13.23 -6.16
N ASP A 224 4.21 12.12 -6.64
CA ASP A 224 5.64 11.92 -6.94
C ASP A 224 6.18 12.83 -8.07
N ARG A 225 5.29 13.49 -8.80
CA ARG A 225 5.63 14.43 -9.87
C ARG A 225 5.44 15.88 -9.40
N PRO A 226 6.45 16.74 -9.55
CA PRO A 226 6.30 18.15 -9.24
C PRO A 226 5.35 18.81 -10.24
N PHE A 227 4.41 19.59 -9.73
CA PHE A 227 3.50 20.38 -10.56
C PHE A 227 4.17 21.66 -11.05
N HIS A 228 3.65 22.23 -12.13
CA HIS A 228 4.08 23.56 -12.59
C HIS A 228 3.62 24.63 -11.61
N ASN A 229 4.30 25.78 -11.58
CA ASN A 229 3.84 26.92 -10.78
C ASN A 229 2.45 27.36 -11.26
N GLY A 230 1.54 27.60 -10.33
CA GLY A 230 0.15 27.92 -10.64
C GLY A 230 -0.78 27.73 -9.46
N GLU A 231 -2.03 28.11 -9.67
CA GLU A 231 -3.13 27.91 -8.72
C GLU A 231 -3.86 26.62 -9.07
N TYR A 232 -4.03 25.75 -8.08
CA TYR A 232 -4.72 24.48 -8.24
C TYR A 232 -5.86 24.34 -7.26
N GLU A 233 -6.94 23.71 -7.70
CA GLU A 233 -8.06 23.30 -6.85
C GLU A 233 -7.98 21.80 -6.60
N VAL A 234 -8.02 21.39 -5.34
CA VAL A 234 -8.03 19.98 -4.92
C VAL A 234 -9.41 19.64 -4.41
N GLU A 235 -10.03 18.66 -5.07
CA GLU A 235 -11.32 18.11 -4.69
C GLU A 235 -11.15 16.65 -4.27
N PHE A 236 -11.68 16.31 -3.09
CA PHE A 236 -11.62 14.95 -2.56
C PHE A 236 -12.97 14.28 -2.70
N GLN A 237 -12.95 13.04 -3.18
CA GLN A 237 -14.13 12.19 -3.29
C GLN A 237 -13.96 10.97 -2.40
N SER A 238 -14.76 10.90 -1.33
CA SER A 238 -14.81 9.72 -0.44
C SER A 238 -15.71 8.64 -1.03
N PRO A 239 -15.31 7.35 -0.94
CA PRO A 239 -16.22 6.23 -1.20
C PRO A 239 -17.31 6.07 -0.12
N GLU A 240 -17.09 6.62 1.08
CA GLU A 240 -17.98 6.50 2.26
C GLU A 240 -18.87 7.74 2.48
N ALA A 241 -19.03 8.57 1.44
CA ALA A 241 -19.87 9.78 1.44
C ALA A 241 -19.44 10.92 2.40
N ASP A 242 -18.20 10.91 2.88
CA ASP A 242 -17.63 12.04 3.63
C ASP A 242 -17.44 13.27 2.74
N THR A 243 -17.83 14.42 3.26
CA THR A 243 -17.59 15.72 2.64
C THR A 243 -16.26 16.29 3.11
N PHE A 244 -15.42 16.67 2.15
CA PHE A 244 -14.17 17.37 2.41
C PHE A 244 -14.29 18.85 2.04
N PRO A 245 -13.52 19.72 2.70
CA PRO A 245 -13.41 21.11 2.27
C PRO A 245 -12.75 21.17 0.90
N LYS A 246 -13.20 22.10 0.06
CA LYS A 246 -12.49 22.42 -1.18
C LYS A 246 -11.20 23.13 -0.84
N ILE A 247 -10.10 22.71 -1.45
CA ILE A 247 -8.78 23.29 -1.19
C ILE A 247 -8.30 24.01 -2.43
N LYS A 248 -7.81 25.23 -2.26
CA LYS A 248 -7.05 25.95 -3.29
C LYS A 248 -5.60 26.05 -2.84
N ILE A 249 -4.67 25.58 -3.66
CA ILE A 249 -3.25 25.58 -3.36
C ILE A 249 -2.48 26.38 -4.41
N SER A 250 -1.66 27.32 -3.95
CA SER A 250 -0.77 28.14 -4.78
C SER A 250 0.64 27.55 -4.78
N LEU A 251 1.08 27.04 -5.94
CA LEU A 251 2.41 26.45 -6.13
C LEU A 251 3.39 27.47 -6.72
N GLN A 252 4.45 27.81 -5.98
CA GLN A 252 5.39 28.90 -6.33
C GLN A 252 6.87 28.47 -6.43
N GLY A 253 7.14 27.18 -6.61
CA GLY A 253 8.51 26.65 -6.70
C GLY A 253 9.16 26.42 -5.33
N THR A 254 8.36 26.35 -4.26
CA THR A 254 8.81 26.06 -2.88
C THR A 254 8.56 24.61 -2.51
N THR A 255 9.13 24.17 -1.39
CA THR A 255 8.79 22.87 -0.78
C THR A 255 7.59 23.01 0.15
N TYR A 256 6.75 21.99 0.18
CA TYR A 256 5.54 21.96 1.00
C TYR A 256 5.65 20.83 2.03
N PRO A 257 5.19 21.01 3.29
CA PRO A 257 5.08 19.93 4.27
C PRO A 257 3.98 18.94 3.89
N LEU A 258 3.90 17.83 4.64
CA LEU A 258 2.77 16.92 4.55
C LEU A 258 1.52 17.64 5.08
N ILE A 259 0.53 17.86 4.21
CA ILE A 259 -0.67 18.64 4.53
C ILE A 259 -1.73 17.71 5.14
N ASN A 260 -2.15 17.98 6.37
CA ASN A 260 -3.18 17.23 7.08
C ASN A 260 -4.57 17.80 6.76
N ILE A 261 -5.43 16.97 6.18
CA ILE A 261 -6.79 17.32 5.80
C ILE A 261 -7.79 16.40 6.52
N SER A 262 -8.71 17.04 7.23
CA SER A 262 -9.81 16.36 7.91
C SER A 262 -11.14 16.55 7.16
N PRO A 263 -12.02 15.54 7.15
CA PRO A 263 -13.37 15.70 6.61
C PRO A 263 -14.17 16.70 7.45
N THR A 264 -15.08 17.42 6.79
CA THR A 264 -16.05 18.31 7.44
C THR A 264 -17.28 17.47 7.78
N SER A 265 -17.54 17.28 9.08
CA SER A 265 -18.75 16.60 9.58
C SER A 265 -19.96 17.51 9.57
#